data_AF-A0A511R5F7-F1
#
_entry.id   AF-A0A511R5F7-F1
#
_cell.length_a   1.000
_cell.length_b   1.000
_cell.length_c   1.000
_cell.angle_alpha   90.00
_cell.angle_beta   90.00
_cell.angle_gamma   90.00
#
_symmetry.space_group_name_H-M   'P 1'
#
loop_
_entity.id
_entity.type
_entity.pdbx_description
1 polymer ?
#
loop_
_entity_poly.entity_id
_entity_poly.type
_entity_poly.pdbx_seq_one_letter_code
_entity_poly.pdbx_strand_id
1 'polypeptide(L)' 'MKVLFVEGKNLDVLRGLARQFPHPYRLLYRAEQELYLLEVWAHTPEMERAAAGLEGFRSWSFELLEEGSRQPG' A
#
# COMPACT_ATOMS: atom_id res chain seq x y z
N MET A 1 14.91 1.87 -2.44
CA MET A 1 13.56 1.96 -3.08
C MET A 1 12.59 2.03 -1.94
N LYS A 2 11.56 2.87 -1.99
CA LYS A 2 10.60 2.91 -0.89
C LYS A 2 9.39 2.00 -1.11
N VAL A 3 8.90 1.42 -0.03
CA VAL A 3 7.62 0.68 0.03
C VAL A 3 6.67 1.48 0.92
N LEU A 4 5.47 1.74 0.43
CA LEU A 4 4.39 2.40 1.16
C LEU A 4 3.37 1.34 1.55
N PHE A 5 2.92 1.40 2.79
CA PHE A 5 1.80 0.62 3.27
C PHE A 5 0.66 1.55 3.68
N VAL A 6 -0.57 1.19 3.32
CA VAL A 6 -1.79 1.92 3.70
C VAL A 6 -2.84 0.93 4.22
N GLU A 7 -3.21 1.06 5.49
CA GLU A 7 -4.17 0.20 6.18
C GLU A 7 -5.49 0.94 6.40
N GLY A 8 -6.60 0.26 6.16
CA GLY A 8 -7.92 0.75 6.55
C GLY A 8 -9.05 -0.24 6.28
N LYS A 9 -10.28 0.14 6.64
CA LYS A 9 -11.48 -0.72 6.53
C LYS A 9 -12.24 -0.56 5.21
N ASN A 10 -11.94 0.47 4.41
CA ASN A 10 -12.64 0.73 3.15
C ASN A 10 -11.76 0.37 1.94
N LEU A 11 -12.10 -0.75 1.31
CA LEU A 11 -11.42 -1.30 0.14
C LEU A 11 -11.43 -0.36 -1.07
N ASP A 12 -12.54 0.34 -1.30
CA ASP A 12 -12.72 1.14 -2.51
C ASP A 12 -11.85 2.40 -2.50
N VAL A 13 -11.61 2.97 -1.32
CA VAL A 13 -10.65 4.07 -1.14
C VAL A 13 -9.23 3.61 -1.47
N LEU A 14 -8.80 2.43 -0.99
CA LEU A 14 -7.47 1.89 -1.32
C LEU A 14 -7.31 1.60 -2.81
N ARG A 15 -8.33 1.05 -3.46
CA ARG A 15 -8.35 0.85 -4.91
C ARG A 15 -8.31 2.17 -5.66
N GLY A 16 -9.04 3.18 -5.18
CA GLY A 16 -9.03 4.53 -5.73
C GLY A 16 -7.64 5.16 -5.65
N LEU A 17 -6.95 5.03 -4.52
CA LEU A 17 -5.58 5.48 -4.35
C LEU A 17 -4.63 4.75 -5.31
N ALA A 18 -4.67 3.41 -5.35
CA ALA A 18 -3.79 2.61 -6.21
C ALA A 18 -3.98 2.92 -7.71
N ARG A 19 -5.20 3.25 -8.15
CA ARG A 19 -5.48 3.61 -9.56
C ARG A 19 -4.98 5.00 -9.95
N GLN A 20 -4.80 5.91 -9.00
CA GLN A 20 -4.30 7.26 -9.27
C GLN A 20 -2.80 7.27 -9.59
N PHE A 21 -2.07 6.23 -9.19
CA PHE A 21 -0.63 6.16 -9.34
C PHE A 21 -0.20 4.87 -10.04
N PRO A 22 0.56 4.92 -11.15
CA PRO A 22 0.96 3.73 -11.92
C PRO A 22 2.15 3.01 -11.26
N HIS A 23 2.03 2.63 -10.00
CA HIS A 23 3.05 1.92 -9.23
C HIS A 23 2.66 0.44 -9.02
N PRO A 24 3.63 -0.49 -8.97
CA PRO A 24 3.36 -1.87 -8.60
C PRO A 24 2.78 -1.94 -7.19
N TYR A 25 1.68 -2.68 -7.00
CA TYR A 25 1.04 -2.81 -5.71
C TYR A 25 0.50 -4.22 -5.44
N ARG A 26 0.30 -4.53 -4.17
CA ARG A 26 -0.49 -5.65 -3.68
C ARG A 26 -1.58 -5.14 -2.76
N LEU A 27 -2.75 -5.76 -2.84
CA LEU A 27 -3.88 -5.46 -1.96
C LEU A 27 -4.21 -6.72 -1.18
N LEU A 28 -4.03 -6.64 0.13
CA LEU A 28 -4.13 -7.75 1.07
C LEU A 28 -5.36 -7.54 1.95
N TYR A 29 -5.95 -8.63 2.41
CA TYR A 29 -7.09 -8.61 3.32
C TYR A 29 -6.81 -9.51 4.52
N ARG A 30 -7.10 -9.01 5.72
CA ARG A 30 -6.99 -9.73 6.98
C ARG A 30 -8.38 -9.95 7.55
N ALA A 31 -8.89 -11.17 7.40
CA ALA A 31 -10.27 -11.51 7.74
C ALA A 31 -10.59 -11.34 9.23
N GLU A 32 -9.63 -11.65 10.12
CA GLU A 32 -9.85 -11.62 11.57
C GLU A 32 -10.08 -10.21 12.12
N GLN A 33 -9.72 -9.17 11.35
CA GLN A 33 -9.84 -7.77 11.75
C GLN A 33 -10.66 -6.93 10.77
N GLU A 34 -11.16 -7.56 9.70
CA GLU A 34 -11.83 -6.89 8.58
C GLU A 34 -11.00 -5.70 8.04
N LEU A 35 -9.69 -5.89 7.91
CA LEU A 35 -8.74 -4.87 7.49
C LEU A 35 -8.18 -5.15 6.11
N TYR A 36 -8.05 -4.09 5.32
CA TYR A 36 -7.35 -4.10 4.05
C TYR A 36 -6.00 -3.40 4.21
N LEU A 37 -4.99 -3.94 3.52
CA LEU A 37 -3.65 -3.39 3.47
C LEU A 37 -3.22 -3.25 2.02
N LEU A 38 -2.92 -2.03 1.59
CA LEU A 38 -2.31 -1.73 0.31
C LEU A 38 -0.80 -1.60 0.50
N GLU A 39 -0.03 -2.46 -0.16
CA GLU A 39 1.44 -2.42 -0.23
C GLU A 39 1.85 -1.90 -1.61
N VAL A 40 2.59 -0.80 -1.69
CA VAL A 40 2.97 -0.14 -2.95
C VAL A 40 4.47 0.07 -3.03
N TRP A 41 5.03 -0.33 -4.16
CA TRP A 41 6.46 -0.34 -4.43
C TRP A 41 6.86 0.84 -5.31
N ALA A 42 8.08 1.34 -5.15
CA ALA A 42 8.63 2.42 -5.96
C ALA A 42 7.72 3.66 -6.05
N HIS A 43 7.02 4.00 -4.96
CA HIS A 43 6.05 5.08 -4.92
C HIS A 43 6.71 6.48 -4.94
N THR A 44 5.94 7.48 -5.35
CA THR A 44 6.35 8.90 -5.32
C THR A 44 5.98 9.60 -4.00
N PRO A 45 6.68 10.69 -3.62
CA PRO A 45 6.28 11.52 -2.47
C PRO A 45 4.84 12.04 -2.56
N GLU A 46 4.31 12.25 -3.76
CA GLU A 46 2.92 12.65 -4.01
C GLU A 46 1.94 11.59 -3.51
N MET A 47 2.22 10.31 -3.80
CA MET A 47 1.41 9.20 -3.34
C MET A 47 1.46 9.06 -1.81
N GLU A 48 2.63 9.26 -1.21
CA GLU A 48 2.79 9.23 0.24
C GLU A 48 1.93 10.32 0.92
N ARG A 49 1.94 11.55 0.38
CA ARG A 49 1.07 12.64 0.87
C ARG A 49 -0.41 12.33 0.68
N ALA A 50 -0.79 11.75 -0.47
CA ALA A 50 -2.17 11.37 -0.74
C ALA A 50 -2.65 10.29 0.25
N ALA A 51 -1.82 9.29 0.54
CA ALA A 51 -2.12 8.26 1.53
C ALA A 51 -2.24 8.81 2.96
N ALA A 52 -1.32 9.70 3.36
CA ALA A 52 -1.34 10.34 4.67
C ALA A 52 -2.56 11.26 4.88
N GLY A 53 -3.17 11.74 3.79
CA GLY A 53 -4.40 12.54 3.81
C GLY A 53 -5.70 11.75 3.88
N LEU A 54 -5.65 10.41 3.85
CA LEU A 54 -6.86 9.57 3.90
C LEU A 54 -7.41 9.48 5.34
N GLU A 55 -8.63 9.96 5.54
CA GLU A 55 -9.30 9.90 6.84
C GLU A 55 -9.65 8.46 7.24
N GLY A 56 -9.29 8.07 8.46
CA GLY A 56 -9.55 6.73 8.99
C GLY A 56 -8.57 5.65 8.50
N PHE A 57 -7.50 6.05 7.79
CA PHE A 57 -6.42 5.17 7.34
C PHE A 57 -5.14 5.42 8.13
N ARG A 58 -4.25 4.44 8.13
CA ARG A 58 -2.88 4.56 8.64
C ARG A 58 -1.92 4.28 7.51
N SER A 59 -0.88 5.10 7.38
CA SER A 59 0.12 4.95 6.33
C SER A 59 1.54 5.08 6.87
N TRP A 60 2.45 4.25 6.35
CA TRP A 60 3.86 4.27 6.73
C TRP A 60 4.72 3.88 5.52
N SER A 61 5.85 4.54 5.34
CA SER A 61 6.82 4.25 4.29
C SER A 61 8.12 3.72 4.88
N PHE A 62 8.78 2.82 4.15
CA PHE A 62 10.04 2.20 4.54
C PHE A 62 11.01 2.20 3.37
N GLU A 63 12.31 2.29 3.65
CA GLU A 63 13.34 1.94 2.67
C GLU A 63 13.45 0.41 2.57
N LEU A 64 13.30 -0.11 1.36
CA LEU A 64 13.55 -1.50 1.02
C LEU A 64 15.05 -1.77 1.04
N LEU A 65 15.49 -2.64 1.94
CA LEU A 65 16.88 -3.07 2.06
C LEU A 65 17.16 -4.34 1.24
N GLU A 66 16.22 -5.28 1.20
CA GLU A 66 16.33 -6.55 0.48
C GLU A 66 14.94 -7.02 0.01
N GLU A 67 14.86 -7.63 -1.17
CA GLU A 67 13.70 -8.38 -1.64
C GLU A 67 14.13 -9.81 -1.98
N GLY A 68 13.46 -10.80 -1.39
CA GLY A 68 13.67 -12.20 -1.74
C GLY A 68 13.06 -12.54 -3.10
N SER A 69 13.68 -13.44 -3.85
CA SER A 69 13.09 -13.95 -5.09
C SER A 69 11.95 -14.93 -4.81
N ARG A 70 10.86 -14.82 -5.57
CA ARG A 70 9.83 -15.87 -5.62
C ARG A 70 10.32 -16.96 -6.57
N GLN A 71 10.61 -18.16 -6.07
CA GLN A 71 10.69 -19.31 -6.98
C GLN A 71 9.28 -19.59 -7.50
N PRO A 72 9.07 -19.67 -8.84
CA PRO A 72 7.83 -20.22 -9.35
C PRO A 72 7.76 -21.68 -8.92
N GLY A 73 6.74 -22.02 -8.13
CA GLY A 73 6.37 -23.40 -7.81
C GLY A 73 5.62 -24.06 -8.96
#